data_AF-A0A955YLU8-F1
#
_entry.id   AF-A0A955YLU8-F1
#
_cell.length_a   1.000
_cell.length_b   1.000
_cell.length_c   1.000
_cell.angle_alpha   90.00
_cell.angle_beta   90.00
_cell.angle_gamma   90.00
#
_symmetry.space_group_name_H-M   'P 1'
#
loop_
_entity.id
_entity.type
_entity.pdbx_description
1 polymer ?
#
loop_
_entity_poly.entity_id
_entity_poly.type
_entity_poly.pdbx_seq_one_letter_code
_entity_poly.pdbx_strand_id
1 'polypeptide(L)'
;MASSPPKTRRLRRVLVGLLATVALLLAAFAMLFTRAPLPLGAPRGFDLNLVRTIARAGDEPRPTTVGRWVVAKAHYPRGAVAAGWDYVTPITMVFPAFQIAWADRYIVIDAPHERATHDERFGGEDYDQAAYDGVAEALRGAERIVFTHEHLDHVRGVSRSPHFAELAPRLHLTQQQRDHMPDDAGFDAQQLDTVEGRALTEPTRLAPGVVLIPAPGHTPGSLYVYVALANGQEVLLVGDAVWSHHNLNRAAGRPLALSLWLHEDRAATLDQARSLIMLREAQRTLAVVPAHDDLTVQSYVRDGFLHDGFVEVSATP
;
A
#
# COMPACT_ATOMS: atom_id res chain seq x y z
N MET A 1 -23.78 34.05 57.00
CA MET A 1 -24.39 32.76 56.62
C MET A 1 -24.52 32.72 55.10
N ALA A 2 -23.60 32.05 54.40
CA ALA A 2 -23.71 31.84 52.95
C ALA A 2 -24.60 30.62 52.71
N SER A 3 -25.77 30.81 52.09
CA SER A 3 -26.66 29.72 51.71
C SER A 3 -25.97 28.84 50.67
N SER A 4 -25.72 27.57 51.02
CA SER A 4 -25.22 26.60 50.05
C SER A 4 -26.22 26.51 48.89
N PRO A 5 -25.78 26.55 47.62
CA PRO A 5 -26.69 26.46 46.49
C PRO A 5 -27.51 25.17 46.59
N PRO A 6 -28.82 25.19 46.30
CA PRO A 6 -29.68 24.03 46.48
C PRO A 6 -29.11 22.86 45.69
N LYS A 7 -29.00 21.68 46.33
CA LYS A 7 -28.37 20.46 45.78
C LYS A 7 -28.82 20.16 44.32
N THR A 8 -30.05 20.51 43.98
CA THR A 8 -30.67 20.40 42.64
C THR A 8 -30.01 21.28 41.57
N ARG A 9 -29.60 22.52 41.88
CA ARG A 9 -28.87 23.41 40.94
C ARG A 9 -27.45 22.91 40.67
N ARG A 10 -26.79 22.34 41.68
CA ARG A 10 -25.45 21.74 41.53
C ARG A 10 -25.52 20.47 40.68
N LEU A 11 -26.48 19.58 40.97
CA LEU A 11 -26.72 18.37 40.17
C LEU A 11 -27.07 18.70 38.72
N ARG A 12 -27.94 19.69 38.47
CA ARG A 12 -28.28 20.14 37.11
C ARG A 12 -27.06 20.66 36.35
N ARG A 13 -26.18 21.43 37.00
CA ARG A 13 -24.93 21.91 36.37
C ARG A 13 -23.98 20.77 36.05
N VAL A 14 -23.85 19.78 36.93
CA VAL A 14 -23.04 18.57 36.69
C VAL A 14 -23.60 17.77 35.52
N LEU A 15 -24.92 17.54 35.47
CA LEU A 15 -25.57 16.82 34.37
C LEU A 15 -25.44 17.57 33.03
N VAL A 16 -25.62 18.89 33.03
CA VAL A 16 -25.40 19.71 31.83
C VAL A 16 -23.94 19.66 31.39
N GLY A 17 -22.99 19.72 32.33
CA GLY A 17 -21.56 19.56 32.04
C GLY A 17 -21.26 18.18 31.42
N LEU A 18 -21.78 17.10 32.01
CA LEU A 18 -21.61 15.75 31.49
C LEU A 18 -22.21 15.59 30.10
N LEU A 19 -23.43 16.08 29.87
CA LEU A 19 -24.08 16.03 28.56
C LEU A 19 -23.30 16.82 27.52
N ALA A 20 -22.77 18.00 27.87
CA ALA A 20 -21.93 18.79 26.97
C ALA A 20 -20.62 18.05 26.64
N THR A 21 -19.98 17.42 27.63
CA THR A 21 -18.79 16.60 27.40
C THR A 21 -19.10 15.40 26.49
N VAL A 22 -20.19 14.68 26.73
CA VAL A 22 -20.61 13.56 25.88
C VAL A 22 -20.88 14.04 24.46
N ALA A 23 -21.59 15.15 24.28
CA ALA A 23 -21.86 15.72 22.96
C ALA A 23 -20.56 16.12 22.22
N LEU A 24 -19.58 16.71 22.92
CA LEU A 24 -18.28 17.04 22.36
C LEU A 24 -17.50 15.80 21.95
N LEU A 25 -17.49 14.75 22.79
CA LEU A 25 -16.83 13.48 22.47
C LEU A 25 -17.47 12.79 21.27
N LEU A 26 -18.80 12.80 21.17
CA LEU A 26 -19.52 12.26 20.01
C LEU A 26 -19.23 13.06 18.74
N ALA A 27 -19.16 14.39 18.82
CA ALA A 27 -18.80 15.24 17.69
C ALA A 27 -17.36 15.00 17.23
N ALA A 28 -16.41 14.89 18.18
CA ALA A 28 -15.02 14.55 17.89
C ALA A 28 -14.90 13.15 17.25
N PHE A 29 -15.60 12.15 17.79
CA PHE A 29 -15.65 10.82 17.22
C PHE A 29 -16.21 10.83 15.79
N ALA A 30 -17.32 11.53 15.56
CA ALA A 30 -17.90 11.68 14.23
C ALA A 30 -16.91 12.31 13.24
N MET A 31 -16.24 13.40 13.63
CA MET A 31 -15.24 14.06 12.80
C MET A 31 -14.05 13.14 12.48
N LEU A 32 -13.53 12.42 13.47
CA LEU A 32 -12.31 11.63 13.35
C LEU A 32 -12.51 10.31 12.60
N PHE A 33 -13.67 9.67 12.76
CA PHE A 33 -13.85 8.27 12.38
C PHE A 33 -14.93 8.00 11.33
N THR A 34 -15.87 8.94 11.13
CA THR A 34 -17.08 8.66 10.32
C THR A 34 -17.11 9.27 8.94
N ARG A 35 -16.29 10.29 8.64
CA ARG A 35 -16.35 11.02 7.37
C ARG A 35 -14.99 11.09 6.68
N ALA A 36 -14.96 10.60 5.44
CA ALA A 36 -13.85 10.76 4.52
C ALA A 36 -14.38 10.80 3.07
N PRO A 37 -15.21 11.81 2.74
CA PRO A 37 -15.78 11.90 1.40
C PRO A 37 -14.68 12.08 0.37
N LEU A 38 -14.82 11.39 -0.76
CA LEU A 38 -13.93 11.60 -1.89
C LEU A 38 -14.25 12.94 -2.56
N PRO A 39 -13.23 13.63 -3.09
CA PRO A 39 -13.39 14.92 -3.75
C PRO A 39 -14.30 14.81 -4.98
N LEU A 40 -15.09 15.86 -5.20
CA LEU A 40 -15.94 16.01 -6.38
C LEU A 40 -15.14 16.71 -7.48
N GLY A 41 -15.13 16.15 -8.69
CA GLY A 41 -14.42 16.70 -9.85
C GLY A 41 -13.59 15.66 -10.60
N ALA A 42 -12.91 16.10 -11.66
CA ALA A 42 -11.91 15.27 -12.32
C ALA A 42 -10.72 15.09 -11.36
N PRO A 43 -10.38 13.87 -10.98
CA PRO A 43 -9.36 13.66 -9.96
C PRO A 43 -7.97 13.92 -10.53
N ARG A 44 -7.04 14.34 -9.68
CA ARG A 44 -5.62 14.50 -10.05
C ARG A 44 -4.96 13.13 -10.09
N GLY A 45 -5.08 12.47 -11.24
CA GLY A 45 -4.44 11.19 -11.53
C GLY A 45 -3.33 11.33 -12.57
N PHE A 46 -2.75 10.19 -12.94
CA PHE A 46 -1.84 10.07 -14.07
C PHE A 46 -2.60 9.84 -15.38
N ASP A 47 -2.00 10.20 -16.51
CA ASP A 47 -2.54 9.85 -17.83
C ASP A 47 -2.20 8.39 -18.16
N LEU A 48 -3.21 7.51 -18.12
CA LEU A 48 -3.05 6.09 -18.44
C LEU A 48 -2.60 5.85 -19.89
N ASN A 49 -3.00 6.71 -20.85
CA ASN A 49 -2.58 6.55 -22.24
C ASN A 49 -1.10 6.89 -22.42
N LEU A 50 -0.60 7.91 -21.72
CA LEU A 50 0.82 8.21 -21.65
C LEU A 50 1.58 7.02 -21.03
N VAL A 51 1.11 6.49 -19.90
CA VAL A 51 1.71 5.32 -19.24
C VAL A 51 1.75 4.10 -20.17
N ARG A 52 0.66 3.81 -20.89
CA ARG A 52 0.59 2.74 -21.89
C ARG A 52 1.62 2.95 -23.00
N THR A 53 1.80 4.19 -23.46
CA THR A 53 2.79 4.55 -24.48
C THR A 53 4.20 4.28 -23.98
N ILE A 54 4.53 4.69 -22.75
CA ILE A 54 5.83 4.44 -22.12
C ILE A 54 6.08 2.94 -21.93
N ALA A 55 5.09 2.21 -21.42
CA ALA A 55 5.18 0.78 -21.17
C ALA A 55 5.43 -0.02 -22.44
N ARG A 56 4.80 0.37 -23.55
CA ARG A 56 4.87 -0.31 -24.85
C ARG A 56 5.95 0.24 -25.77
N ALA A 57 6.83 1.11 -25.26
CA ALA A 57 7.96 1.61 -26.04
C ALA A 57 9.03 0.52 -26.23
N GLY A 58 9.53 0.41 -27.46
CA GLY A 58 10.53 -0.58 -27.89
C GLY A 58 9.93 -1.95 -28.27
N ASP A 59 10.77 -2.81 -28.85
CA ASP A 59 10.38 -4.14 -29.36
C ASP A 59 10.73 -5.28 -28.38
N GLU A 60 11.25 -4.94 -27.20
CA GLU A 60 11.63 -5.91 -26.18
C GLU A 60 10.39 -6.69 -25.66
N PRO A 61 10.53 -8.00 -25.37
CA PRO A 61 9.44 -8.79 -24.79
C PRO A 61 8.89 -8.16 -23.50
N ARG A 62 7.57 -8.15 -23.37
CA ARG A 62 6.86 -7.72 -22.16
C ARG A 62 6.73 -8.86 -21.15
N PRO A 63 6.45 -8.58 -19.86
CA PRO A 63 6.28 -9.61 -18.86
C PRO A 63 5.14 -10.56 -19.25
N THR A 64 5.33 -11.84 -18.95
CA THR A 64 4.35 -12.90 -19.22
C THR A 64 3.38 -13.06 -18.06
N THR A 65 3.79 -12.72 -16.83
CA THR A 65 2.96 -12.88 -15.63
C THR A 65 3.34 -11.90 -14.53
N VAL A 66 2.39 -11.65 -13.62
CA VAL A 66 2.63 -11.04 -12.31
C VAL A 66 2.22 -12.04 -11.24
N GLY A 67 3.21 -12.59 -10.52
CA GLY A 67 2.99 -13.46 -9.37
C GLY A 67 2.78 -12.67 -8.08
N ARG A 68 2.07 -13.26 -7.12
CA ARG A 68 1.87 -12.69 -5.78
C ARG A 68 2.05 -13.76 -4.72
N TRP A 69 2.90 -13.51 -3.73
CA TRP A 69 2.95 -14.32 -2.52
C TRP A 69 2.53 -13.51 -1.32
N VAL A 70 1.65 -14.08 -0.49
CA VAL A 70 1.23 -13.51 0.79
C VAL A 70 2.07 -14.14 1.89
N VAL A 71 2.86 -13.33 2.59
CA VAL A 71 3.75 -13.79 3.67
C VAL A 71 3.00 -13.89 5.00
N ALA A 72 2.11 -12.95 5.27
CA ALA A 72 1.42 -12.89 6.54
C ALA A 72 0.02 -12.27 6.41
N LYS A 73 -0.78 -12.43 7.45
CA LYS A 73 -2.10 -11.78 7.59
C LYS A 73 -2.22 -11.12 8.97
N ALA A 74 -3.06 -10.09 9.04
CA ALA A 74 -3.47 -9.46 10.29
C ALA A 74 -4.94 -9.06 10.20
N HIS A 75 -5.60 -8.92 11.35
CA HIS A 75 -7.03 -8.63 11.41
C HIS A 75 -7.27 -7.26 12.04
N TYR A 76 -7.93 -6.37 11.29
CA TYR A 76 -8.24 -5.01 11.72
C TYR A 76 -9.75 -4.78 11.77
N PRO A 77 -10.24 -3.84 12.59
CA PRO A 77 -11.61 -3.38 12.45
C PRO A 77 -11.83 -2.76 11.07
N ARG A 78 -12.94 -3.10 10.40
CA ARG A 78 -13.32 -2.53 9.11
C ARG A 78 -13.31 -1.01 9.06
N GLY A 79 -13.66 -0.36 10.16
CA GLY A 79 -13.60 1.09 10.32
C GLY A 79 -12.20 1.68 10.14
N ALA A 80 -11.12 0.92 10.35
CA ALA A 80 -9.75 1.34 10.05
C ALA A 80 -9.52 1.47 8.53
N VAL A 81 -10.10 0.57 7.73
CA VAL A 81 -9.96 0.60 6.28
C VAL A 81 -10.73 1.77 5.68
N ALA A 82 -12.01 1.96 6.04
CA ALA A 82 -12.85 3.00 5.46
C ALA A 82 -13.67 3.75 6.52
N ALA A 83 -13.67 5.09 6.45
CA ALA A 83 -14.40 5.93 7.38
C ALA A 83 -15.91 5.62 7.36
N GLY A 84 -16.53 5.63 8.54
CA GLY A 84 -17.96 5.36 8.69
C GLY A 84 -18.37 3.92 8.43
N TRP A 85 -17.42 2.99 8.38
CA TRP A 85 -17.70 1.55 8.42
C TRP A 85 -17.77 1.05 9.88
N ASP A 86 -18.06 -0.24 10.07
CA ASP A 86 -18.23 -0.81 11.40
C ASP A 86 -16.88 -1.14 12.06
N TYR A 87 -16.78 -1.00 13.38
CA TYR A 87 -15.55 -1.26 14.15
C TYR A 87 -15.58 -2.59 14.92
N VAL A 88 -16.60 -3.42 14.68
CA VAL A 88 -16.81 -4.69 15.40
C VAL A 88 -16.47 -5.89 14.55
N THR A 89 -16.64 -5.80 13.22
CA THR A 89 -16.34 -6.90 12.32
C THR A 89 -14.88 -6.78 11.87
N PRO A 90 -14.07 -7.85 12.01
CA PRO A 90 -12.72 -7.84 11.51
C PRO A 90 -12.71 -7.88 9.97
N ILE A 91 -11.63 -7.34 9.41
CA ILE A 91 -11.22 -7.52 8.03
C ILE A 91 -9.77 -7.99 8.02
N THR A 92 -9.49 -8.96 7.16
CA THR A 92 -8.14 -9.50 6.99
C THR A 92 -7.35 -8.58 6.06
N MET A 93 -6.24 -8.07 6.58
CA MET A 93 -5.16 -7.44 5.84
C MET A 93 -4.10 -8.50 5.56
N VAL A 94 -3.45 -8.40 4.41
CA VAL A 94 -2.42 -9.34 3.97
C VAL A 94 -1.16 -8.60 3.60
N PHE A 95 -0.01 -9.24 3.73
CA PHE A 95 1.30 -8.63 3.48
C PHE A 95 1.98 -9.36 2.32
N PRO A 96 1.78 -8.93 1.06
CA PRO A 96 2.33 -9.62 -0.08
C PRO A 96 3.62 -9.00 -0.62
N ALA A 97 4.37 -9.84 -1.35
CA ALA A 97 5.30 -9.39 -2.38
C ALA A 97 4.75 -9.75 -3.76
N PHE A 98 5.19 -9.02 -4.79
CA PHE A 98 4.84 -9.30 -6.18
C PHE A 98 6.09 -9.60 -7.02
N GLN A 99 5.97 -10.52 -7.97
CA GLN A 99 7.00 -10.84 -8.94
C GLN A 99 6.49 -10.48 -10.33
N ILE A 100 7.20 -9.63 -11.06
CA ILE A 100 6.90 -9.35 -12.47
C ILE A 100 7.91 -10.15 -13.30
N ALA A 101 7.43 -11.15 -14.04
CA ALA A 101 8.30 -12.12 -14.69
C ALA A 101 8.23 -12.05 -16.22
N TRP A 102 9.40 -12.13 -16.84
CA TRP A 102 9.62 -12.43 -18.25
C TRP A 102 10.06 -13.89 -18.39
N ALA A 103 10.39 -14.31 -19.61
CA ALA A 103 10.87 -15.67 -19.87
C ALA A 103 12.22 -15.98 -19.18
N ASP A 104 13.08 -14.98 -19.01
CA ASP A 104 14.49 -15.14 -18.63
C ASP A 104 14.90 -14.39 -17.36
N ARG A 105 14.07 -13.48 -16.86
CA ARG A 105 14.33 -12.65 -15.68
C ARG A 105 13.05 -12.19 -15.00
N TYR A 106 13.20 -11.59 -13.83
CA TYR A 106 12.09 -11.00 -13.10
C TYR A 106 12.54 -9.83 -12.21
N ILE A 107 11.56 -9.02 -11.82
CA ILE A 107 11.67 -7.94 -10.84
C ILE A 107 10.75 -8.28 -9.67
N VAL A 108 11.16 -7.93 -8.45
CA VAL A 108 10.33 -8.06 -7.24
C VAL A 108 9.85 -6.69 -6.80
N ILE A 109 8.56 -6.60 -6.48
CA ILE A 109 7.91 -5.40 -5.94
C ILE A 109 7.47 -5.69 -4.50
N ASP A 110 7.88 -4.82 -3.58
CA ASP A 110 7.71 -4.94 -2.13
C ASP A 110 8.41 -6.17 -1.51
N ALA A 111 8.75 -6.04 -0.23
CA ALA A 111 9.46 -7.02 0.56
C ALA A 111 8.89 -7.06 2.00
N PRO A 112 7.89 -7.92 2.25
CA PRO A 112 7.25 -8.08 3.55
C PRO A 112 8.23 -8.43 4.67
N HIS A 113 7.81 -8.16 5.89
CA HIS A 113 8.64 -8.25 7.09
C HIS A 113 8.84 -9.68 7.62
N GLU A 114 9.92 -9.85 8.38
CA GLU A 114 10.24 -11.09 9.10
C GLU A 114 9.28 -11.35 10.27
N ARG A 115 9.23 -12.60 10.72
CA ARG A 115 8.37 -13.10 11.81
C ARG A 115 8.35 -12.20 13.05
N ALA A 116 9.53 -11.76 13.50
CA ALA A 116 9.68 -10.94 14.71
C ALA A 116 8.94 -9.60 14.59
N THR A 117 9.04 -8.93 13.44
CA THR A 117 8.24 -7.73 13.15
C THR A 117 6.75 -8.03 13.16
N HIS A 118 6.33 -9.19 12.62
CA HIS A 118 4.92 -9.58 12.59
C HIS A 118 4.34 -9.77 13.99
N ASP A 119 5.09 -10.40 14.87
CA ASP A 119 4.73 -10.55 16.29
C ASP A 119 4.62 -9.20 16.99
N GLU A 120 5.59 -8.32 16.80
CA GLU A 120 5.66 -7.05 17.52
C GLU A 120 4.62 -6.04 17.02
N ARG A 121 4.44 -5.91 15.70
CA ARG A 121 3.69 -4.82 15.08
C ARG A 121 2.28 -5.19 14.63
N PHE A 122 2.02 -6.48 14.39
CA PHE A 122 0.81 -6.94 13.71
C PHE A 122 0.04 -8.03 14.47
N GLY A 123 0.39 -8.28 15.74
CA GLY A 123 -0.33 -9.20 16.64
C GLY A 123 0.07 -10.67 16.50
N GLY A 124 0.93 -11.00 15.53
CA GLY A 124 1.61 -12.29 15.45
C GLY A 124 0.81 -13.47 14.87
N GLU A 125 -0.44 -13.27 14.48
CA GLU A 125 -1.30 -14.31 13.90
C GLU A 125 -0.97 -14.57 12.42
N ASP A 126 -1.30 -15.76 11.89
CA ASP A 126 -1.28 -16.06 10.45
C ASP A 126 0.00 -15.64 9.69
N TYR A 127 1.14 -16.25 10.05
CA TYR A 127 2.42 -16.05 9.36
C TYR A 127 2.87 -17.31 8.61
N ASP A 128 3.22 -17.16 7.34
CA ASP A 128 3.74 -18.23 6.49
C ASP A 128 5.26 -18.06 6.31
N GLN A 129 6.02 -18.85 7.08
CA GLN A 129 7.48 -18.83 7.03
C GLN A 129 8.00 -19.33 5.67
N ALA A 130 7.34 -20.30 5.04
CA ALA A 130 7.79 -20.82 3.75
C ALA A 130 7.59 -19.78 2.63
N ALA A 131 6.49 -19.01 2.70
CA ALA A 131 6.28 -17.88 1.79
C ALA A 131 7.32 -16.77 2.02
N TYR A 132 7.64 -16.44 3.28
CA TYR A 132 8.72 -15.48 3.58
C TYR A 132 10.07 -15.94 3.00
N ASP A 133 10.45 -17.19 3.24
CA ASP A 133 11.70 -17.76 2.75
C ASP A 133 11.75 -17.77 1.21
N GLY A 134 10.62 -18.09 0.56
CA GLY A 134 10.47 -18.02 -0.89
C GLY A 134 10.62 -16.61 -1.45
N VAL A 135 10.03 -15.60 -0.80
CA VAL A 135 10.23 -14.19 -1.17
C VAL A 135 11.68 -13.76 -0.94
N ALA A 136 12.30 -14.17 0.17
CA ALA A 136 13.70 -13.85 0.47
C ALA A 136 14.65 -14.42 -0.60
N GLU A 137 14.41 -15.64 -1.06
CA GLU A 137 15.20 -16.23 -2.16
C GLU A 137 14.93 -15.51 -3.50
N ALA A 138 13.67 -15.17 -3.79
CA ALA A 138 13.33 -14.42 -4.99
C ALA A 138 13.99 -13.02 -5.02
N LEU A 139 14.07 -12.32 -3.89
CA LEU A 139 14.78 -11.03 -3.79
C LEU A 139 16.25 -11.16 -4.23
N ARG A 140 16.90 -12.28 -3.91
CA ARG A 140 18.30 -12.55 -4.29
C ARG A 140 18.46 -12.84 -5.77
N GLY A 141 17.46 -13.43 -6.42
CA GLY A 141 17.49 -13.70 -7.86
C GLY A 141 16.94 -12.56 -8.73
N ALA A 142 16.35 -11.51 -8.14
CA ALA A 142 15.72 -10.43 -8.89
C ALA A 142 16.72 -9.57 -9.67
N GLU A 143 16.34 -9.15 -10.88
CA GLU A 143 17.09 -8.13 -11.64
C GLU A 143 17.04 -6.79 -10.89
N ARG A 144 15.86 -6.47 -10.35
CA ARG A 144 15.61 -5.25 -9.58
C ARG A 144 14.62 -5.53 -8.44
N ILE A 145 14.75 -4.74 -7.39
CA ILE A 145 13.83 -4.71 -6.26
C ILE A 145 13.29 -3.29 -6.14
N VAL A 146 11.97 -3.15 -6.16
CA VAL A 146 11.27 -1.86 -6.09
C VAL A 146 10.32 -1.89 -4.92
N PHE A 147 10.20 -0.78 -4.20
CA PHE A 147 9.16 -0.62 -3.19
C PHE A 147 8.09 0.34 -3.68
N THR A 148 6.83 0.03 -3.41
CA THR A 148 5.71 0.93 -3.62
C THR A 148 5.79 2.12 -2.66
N HIS A 149 6.28 1.91 -1.44
CA HIS A 149 6.57 2.96 -0.46
C HIS A 149 7.49 2.46 0.69
N GLU A 150 7.77 3.33 1.66
CA GLU A 150 8.84 3.21 2.65
C GLU A 150 8.41 2.55 3.97
N HIS A 151 7.15 2.15 4.13
CA HIS A 151 6.72 1.53 5.38
C HIS A 151 7.31 0.14 5.58
N LEU A 152 7.41 -0.22 6.84
CA LEU A 152 8.12 -1.38 7.34
C LEU A 152 7.66 -2.70 6.72
N ASP A 153 6.38 -2.83 6.41
CA ASP A 153 5.77 -4.02 5.82
C ASP A 153 5.95 -4.12 4.30
N HIS A 154 6.58 -3.12 3.69
CA HIS A 154 6.94 -3.10 2.27
C HIS A 154 8.45 -3.23 2.05
N VAL A 155 9.27 -3.01 3.07
CA VAL A 155 10.73 -2.89 2.90
C VAL A 155 11.56 -3.76 3.82
N ARG A 156 11.02 -4.24 4.96
CA ARG A 156 11.82 -4.96 5.98
C ARG A 156 12.35 -6.31 5.51
N GLY A 157 11.71 -6.96 4.54
CA GLY A 157 12.26 -8.16 3.91
C GLY A 157 13.63 -7.93 3.28
N VAL A 158 13.95 -6.67 2.92
CA VAL A 158 15.30 -6.26 2.49
C VAL A 158 16.10 -5.65 3.63
N SER A 159 15.56 -4.65 4.34
CA SER A 159 16.35 -3.87 5.31
C SER A 159 16.85 -4.73 6.49
N ARG A 160 16.09 -5.76 6.87
CA ARG A 160 16.43 -6.74 7.91
C ARG A 160 17.05 -8.02 7.34
N SER A 161 17.26 -8.11 6.03
CA SER A 161 17.84 -9.30 5.41
C SER A 161 19.29 -9.50 5.85
N PRO A 162 19.69 -10.73 6.24
CA PRO A 162 21.11 -11.05 6.43
C PRO A 162 21.91 -10.96 5.11
N HIS A 163 21.23 -10.87 3.97
CA HIS A 163 21.82 -10.75 2.64
C HIS A 163 21.77 -9.33 2.09
N PHE A 164 21.56 -8.30 2.93
CA PHE A 164 21.42 -6.91 2.47
C PHE A 164 22.51 -6.48 1.47
N ALA A 165 23.78 -6.78 1.74
CA ALA A 165 24.89 -6.42 0.84
C ALA A 165 24.76 -7.03 -0.58
N GLU A 166 24.12 -8.20 -0.67
CA GLU A 166 23.79 -8.85 -1.95
C GLU A 166 22.60 -8.17 -2.62
N LEU A 167 21.62 -7.71 -1.85
CA LEU A 167 20.38 -7.10 -2.33
C LEU A 167 20.56 -5.63 -2.73
N ALA A 168 21.44 -4.89 -2.05
CA ALA A 168 21.59 -3.45 -2.20
C ALA A 168 21.84 -2.98 -3.65
N PRO A 169 22.69 -3.65 -4.47
CA PRO A 169 22.88 -3.27 -5.86
C PRO A 169 21.64 -3.42 -6.75
N ARG A 170 20.66 -4.23 -6.33
CA ARG A 170 19.40 -4.48 -7.05
C ARG A 170 18.31 -3.49 -6.66
N LEU A 171 18.50 -2.71 -5.59
CA LEU A 171 17.49 -1.78 -5.11
C LEU A 171 17.31 -0.58 -6.05
N HIS A 172 16.05 -0.33 -6.37
CA HIS A 172 15.60 0.83 -7.10
C HIS A 172 14.77 1.73 -6.19
N LEU A 173 15.47 2.51 -5.34
CA LEU A 173 14.83 3.53 -4.52
C LEU A 173 14.66 4.82 -5.29
N THR A 174 13.52 5.49 -5.10
CA THR A 174 13.38 6.88 -5.50
C THR A 174 14.13 7.80 -4.53
N GLN A 175 14.47 9.00 -4.97
CA GLN A 175 15.08 10.02 -4.11
C GLN A 175 14.16 10.35 -2.93
N GLN A 176 12.84 10.45 -3.17
CA GLN A 176 11.86 10.69 -2.10
C GLN A 176 11.85 9.56 -1.07
N GLN A 177 11.93 8.30 -1.51
CA GLN A 177 12.01 7.14 -0.63
C GLN A 177 13.28 7.15 0.23
N ARG A 178 14.42 7.45 -0.38
CA ARG A 178 15.69 7.55 0.35
C ARG A 178 15.68 8.69 1.37
N ASP A 179 15.16 9.86 1.00
CA ASP A 179 15.18 11.06 1.84
C ASP A 179 14.17 11.02 2.99
N HIS A 180 13.09 10.25 2.85
CA HIS A 180 12.00 10.16 3.82
C HIS A 180 11.80 8.75 4.39
N MET A 181 12.81 7.88 4.28
CA MET A 181 12.76 6.54 4.86
C MET A 181 12.53 6.65 6.38
N PRO A 182 11.43 6.09 6.93
CA PRO A 182 11.15 6.20 8.36
C PRO A 182 12.11 5.30 9.15
N ASP A 183 12.44 5.69 10.39
CA ASP A 183 13.36 4.92 11.25
C ASP A 183 12.91 3.46 11.45
N ASP A 184 11.60 3.23 11.50
CA ASP A 184 11.04 1.89 11.65
C ASP A 184 10.95 1.11 10.34
N ALA A 185 11.34 1.66 9.19
CA ALA A 185 11.63 0.87 7.99
C ALA A 185 12.80 -0.11 8.22
N GLY A 186 13.65 0.17 9.21
CA GLY A 186 14.74 -0.73 9.62
C GLY A 186 16.01 -0.63 8.78
N PHE A 187 16.08 0.33 7.84
CA PHE A 187 17.34 0.70 7.22
C PHE A 187 18.19 1.54 8.19
N ASP A 188 19.46 1.21 8.33
CA ASP A 188 20.43 2.10 8.96
C ASP A 188 21.05 3.09 7.94
N ALA A 189 21.77 4.09 8.45
CA ALA A 189 22.38 5.12 7.60
C ALA A 189 23.42 4.53 6.62
N GLN A 190 24.17 3.52 7.04
CA GLN A 190 25.18 2.88 6.18
C GLN A 190 24.48 2.12 5.03
N GLN A 191 23.40 1.41 5.30
CA GLN A 191 22.57 0.75 4.30
C GLN A 191 22.01 1.74 3.28
N LEU A 192 21.42 2.86 3.73
CA LEU A 192 20.90 3.89 2.82
C LEU A 192 22.00 4.56 1.99
N ASP A 193 23.18 4.76 2.55
CA ASP A 193 24.33 5.34 1.83
C ASP A 193 24.83 4.43 0.70
N THR A 194 24.60 3.11 0.78
CA THR A 194 24.94 2.17 -0.30
C THR A 194 23.98 2.21 -1.49
N VAL A 195 22.80 2.84 -1.36
CA VAL A 195 21.74 2.80 -2.36
C VAL A 195 21.49 4.19 -2.93
N GLU A 196 21.69 4.36 -4.23
CA GLU A 196 21.41 5.63 -4.91
C GLU A 196 19.90 5.90 -5.00
N GLY A 197 19.48 7.09 -4.57
CA GLY A 197 18.12 7.58 -4.78
C GLY A 197 17.95 8.12 -6.20
N ARG A 198 16.86 7.73 -6.88
CA ARG A 198 16.60 8.13 -8.27
C ARG A 198 15.45 9.11 -8.37
N ALA A 199 15.59 10.15 -9.17
CA ALA A 199 14.50 11.09 -9.40
C ALA A 199 13.32 10.38 -10.08
N LEU A 200 12.12 10.54 -9.53
CA LEU A 200 10.87 10.08 -10.12
C LEU A 200 9.83 11.19 -10.00
N THR A 201 9.84 12.11 -10.96
CA THR A 201 8.91 13.26 -11.01
C THR A 201 7.78 13.06 -12.02
N GLU A 202 7.92 12.10 -12.92
CA GLU A 202 6.96 11.76 -13.97
C GLU A 202 6.95 10.24 -14.22
N PRO A 203 5.91 9.70 -14.88
CA PRO A 203 5.88 8.28 -15.23
C PRO A 203 7.15 7.87 -16.01
N THR A 204 7.88 6.90 -15.48
CA THR A 204 9.21 6.53 -16.00
C THR A 204 9.26 5.04 -16.28
N ARG A 205 9.75 4.65 -17.47
CA ARG A 205 9.93 3.24 -17.84
C ARG A 205 11.02 2.62 -16.96
N LEU A 206 10.67 1.58 -16.21
CA LEU A 206 11.64 0.78 -15.46
C LEU A 206 12.24 -0.30 -16.35
N ALA A 207 11.38 -1.03 -17.05
CA ALA A 207 11.70 -2.18 -17.88
C ALA A 207 10.63 -2.31 -18.98
N PRO A 208 10.81 -3.18 -19.99
CA PRO A 208 9.79 -3.42 -21.02
C PRO A 208 8.44 -3.75 -20.40
N GLY A 209 7.39 -2.99 -20.71
CA GLY A 209 6.07 -3.19 -20.13
C GLY A 209 5.92 -2.75 -18.67
N VAL A 210 6.95 -2.22 -17.99
CA VAL A 210 6.89 -1.81 -16.58
C VAL A 210 7.19 -0.32 -16.42
N VAL A 211 6.29 0.41 -15.77
CA VAL A 211 6.37 1.86 -15.56
C VAL A 211 6.18 2.19 -14.09
N LEU A 212 7.08 3.00 -13.53
CA LEU A 212 6.91 3.61 -12.21
C LEU A 212 6.16 4.93 -12.37
N ILE A 213 5.13 5.13 -11.56
CA ILE A 213 4.28 6.33 -11.60
C ILE A 213 4.37 6.98 -10.21
N PRO A 214 4.89 8.22 -10.09
CA PRO A 214 4.91 8.89 -8.80
C PRO A 214 3.47 9.08 -8.27
N ALA A 215 3.25 8.69 -7.02
CA ALA A 215 1.96 8.78 -6.35
C ALA A 215 2.12 9.23 -4.88
N PRO A 216 2.81 10.36 -4.61
CA PRO A 216 2.99 10.86 -3.25
C PRO A 216 1.63 11.10 -2.61
N GLY A 217 1.48 10.64 -1.37
CA GLY A 217 0.20 10.69 -0.68
C GLY A 217 0.26 9.96 0.65
N HIS A 218 0.24 8.62 0.60
CA HIS A 218 0.36 7.79 1.79
C HIS A 218 1.73 8.01 2.47
N THR A 219 2.78 8.07 1.66
CA THR A 219 4.11 8.53 2.03
C THR A 219 4.68 9.50 0.97
N PRO A 220 5.78 10.22 1.25
CA PRO A 220 6.40 11.13 0.28
C PRO A 220 6.90 10.47 -1.01
N GLY A 221 7.45 9.24 -0.94
CA GLY A 221 7.94 8.51 -2.11
C GLY A 221 7.04 7.36 -2.57
N SER A 222 5.76 7.37 -2.14
CA SER A 222 4.74 6.45 -2.67
C SER A 222 4.69 6.49 -4.20
N LEU A 223 4.60 5.31 -4.82
CA LEU A 223 4.50 5.14 -6.26
C LEU A 223 3.55 4.00 -6.64
N TYR A 224 3.05 4.04 -7.88
CA TYR A 224 2.40 2.90 -8.50
C TYR A 224 3.35 2.18 -9.45
N VAL A 225 3.16 0.87 -9.59
CA VAL A 225 3.85 0.05 -10.59
C VAL A 225 2.83 -0.42 -11.61
N TYR A 226 2.90 0.14 -12.82
CA TYR A 226 2.08 -0.30 -13.94
C TYR A 226 2.79 -1.37 -14.75
N VAL A 227 2.06 -2.42 -15.13
CA VAL A 227 2.55 -3.57 -15.89
C VAL A 227 1.63 -3.82 -17.09
N ALA A 228 2.17 -3.77 -18.30
CA ALA A 228 1.52 -4.20 -19.52
C ALA A 228 1.98 -5.62 -19.89
N LEU A 229 1.13 -6.62 -19.66
CA LEU A 229 1.45 -8.02 -19.92
C LEU A 229 1.45 -8.35 -21.42
N ALA A 230 2.25 -9.36 -21.80
CA ALA A 230 2.35 -9.86 -23.17
C ALA A 230 0.98 -10.28 -23.74
N ASN A 231 0.10 -10.82 -22.90
CA ASN A 231 -1.26 -11.25 -23.25
C ASN A 231 -2.26 -10.08 -23.44
N GLY A 232 -1.83 -8.83 -23.25
CA GLY A 232 -2.66 -7.63 -23.43
C GLY A 232 -3.39 -7.16 -22.18
N GLN A 233 -3.36 -7.92 -21.07
CA GLN A 233 -3.85 -7.47 -19.78
C GLN A 233 -2.91 -6.43 -19.15
N GLU A 234 -3.46 -5.65 -18.22
CA GLU A 234 -2.74 -4.59 -17.54
C GLU A 234 -2.93 -4.73 -16.03
N VAL A 235 -1.86 -4.54 -15.26
CA VAL A 235 -1.88 -4.58 -13.79
C VAL A 235 -1.33 -3.25 -13.27
N LEU A 236 -1.98 -2.68 -12.28
CA LEU A 236 -1.54 -1.48 -11.57
C LEU A 236 -1.44 -1.82 -10.09
N LEU A 237 -0.22 -2.04 -9.60
CA LEU A 237 0.06 -2.19 -8.18
C LEU A 237 0.04 -0.80 -7.55
N VAL A 238 -0.87 -0.56 -6.59
CA VAL A 238 -1.11 0.80 -6.05
C VAL A 238 -0.53 1.03 -4.66
N GLY A 239 0.18 0.03 -4.10
CA GLY A 239 0.66 0.05 -2.74
C GLY A 239 -0.46 0.44 -1.77
N ASP A 240 -0.16 1.44 -0.94
CA ASP A 240 -1.04 1.93 0.11
C ASP A 240 -1.77 3.24 -0.22
N ALA A 241 -1.89 3.61 -1.50
CA ALA A 241 -2.86 4.64 -1.86
C ALA A 241 -4.30 4.21 -1.48
N VAL A 242 -4.57 2.90 -1.53
CA VAL A 242 -5.74 2.27 -0.91
C VAL A 242 -5.33 0.91 -0.35
N TRP A 243 -5.78 0.57 0.86
CA TRP A 243 -5.51 -0.74 1.46
C TRP A 243 -6.33 -1.87 0.85
N SER A 244 -7.57 -1.59 0.44
CA SER A 244 -8.47 -2.61 -0.10
C SER A 244 -9.45 -2.06 -1.13
N HIS A 245 -9.95 -2.93 -2.01
CA HIS A 245 -11.10 -2.61 -2.86
C HIS A 245 -12.33 -2.21 -2.07
N HIS A 246 -12.43 -2.55 -0.79
CA HIS A 246 -13.50 -2.01 0.05
C HIS A 246 -13.46 -0.49 0.15
N ASN A 247 -12.27 0.14 0.14
CA ASN A 247 -12.14 1.61 0.00
C ASN A 247 -12.79 2.11 -1.29
N LEU A 248 -12.50 1.40 -2.39
CA LEU A 248 -12.97 1.75 -3.72
C LEU A 248 -14.48 1.48 -3.91
N ASN A 249 -15.00 0.41 -3.31
CA ASN A 249 -16.41 0.02 -3.42
C ASN A 249 -17.31 0.90 -2.55
N ARG A 250 -16.83 1.34 -1.38
CA ARG A 250 -17.54 2.28 -0.51
C ARG A 250 -17.40 3.73 -0.97
N ALA A 251 -16.47 4.01 -1.88
CA ALA A 251 -16.10 5.37 -2.28
C ALA A 251 -15.80 6.26 -1.06
N ALA A 252 -15.00 5.72 -0.14
CA ALA A 252 -14.66 6.39 1.12
C ALA A 252 -13.17 6.19 1.44
N GLY A 253 -12.51 7.28 1.83
CA GLY A 253 -11.13 7.23 2.31
C GLY A 253 -11.01 6.69 3.72
N ARG A 254 -9.78 6.63 4.21
CA ARG A 254 -9.46 6.25 5.59
C ARG A 254 -10.01 7.28 6.59
N PRO A 255 -10.32 6.87 7.84
CA PRO A 255 -10.60 7.78 8.94
C PRO A 255 -9.55 8.89 9.06
N LEU A 256 -9.98 10.09 9.47
CA LEU A 256 -9.06 11.21 9.68
C LEU A 256 -8.04 10.88 10.78
N ALA A 257 -8.48 10.24 11.87
CA ALA A 257 -7.57 9.83 12.94
C ALA A 257 -6.44 8.91 12.44
N LEU A 258 -6.77 7.95 11.58
CA LEU A 258 -5.78 7.04 11.02
C LEU A 258 -4.83 7.75 10.06
N SER A 259 -5.37 8.60 9.18
CA SER A 259 -4.59 9.38 8.23
C SER A 259 -3.59 10.32 8.94
N LEU A 260 -3.98 10.90 10.08
CA LEU A 260 -3.09 11.69 10.93
C LEU A 260 -2.02 10.83 11.62
N TRP A 261 -2.38 9.64 12.08
CA TRP A 261 -1.44 8.71 12.72
C TRP A 261 -0.38 8.18 11.74
N LEU A 262 -0.77 7.97 10.49
CA LEU A 262 0.10 7.57 9.38
C LEU A 262 0.85 8.74 8.73
N HIS A 263 0.61 9.98 9.16
CA HIS A 263 1.21 11.19 8.58
C HIS A 263 0.97 11.36 7.07
N GLU A 264 -0.17 10.92 6.55
CA GLU A 264 -0.50 10.97 5.12
C GLU A 264 -0.83 12.40 4.65
N ASP A 265 -0.54 12.70 3.37
CA ASP A 265 -1.26 13.74 2.66
C ASP A 265 -2.68 13.23 2.36
N ARG A 266 -3.58 13.59 3.27
CA ARG A 266 -5.00 13.23 3.17
C ARG A 266 -5.66 13.73 1.89
N ALA A 267 -5.30 14.91 1.39
CA ALA A 267 -5.91 15.43 0.18
C ALA A 267 -5.49 14.58 -1.02
N ALA A 268 -4.19 14.27 -1.12
CA ALA A 268 -3.64 13.41 -2.17
C ALA A 268 -4.24 12.00 -2.13
N THR A 269 -4.29 11.35 -0.96
CA THR A 269 -4.84 9.97 -0.84
C THR A 269 -6.33 9.89 -1.19
N LEU A 270 -7.13 10.92 -0.87
CA LEU A 270 -8.54 10.98 -1.28
C LEU A 270 -8.68 11.19 -2.81
N ASP A 271 -7.86 12.04 -3.41
CA ASP A 271 -7.82 12.24 -4.88
C ASP A 271 -7.37 10.96 -5.61
N GLN A 272 -6.39 10.25 -5.06
CA GLN A 272 -5.90 8.96 -5.56
C GLN A 272 -7.00 7.90 -5.49
N ALA A 273 -7.66 7.72 -4.34
CA ALA A 273 -8.77 6.79 -4.19
C ALA A 273 -9.89 7.09 -5.21
N ARG A 274 -10.20 8.38 -5.46
CA ARG A 274 -11.17 8.78 -6.49
C ARG A 274 -10.69 8.42 -7.91
N SER A 275 -9.43 8.70 -8.24
CA SER A 275 -8.81 8.33 -9.52
C SER A 275 -8.88 6.84 -9.78
N LEU A 276 -8.54 6.02 -8.79
CA LEU A 276 -8.51 4.56 -8.91
C LEU A 276 -9.91 3.96 -9.11
N ILE A 277 -10.94 4.51 -8.45
CA ILE A 277 -12.34 4.12 -8.71
C ILE A 277 -12.71 4.37 -10.17
N MET A 278 -12.42 5.57 -10.67
CA MET A 278 -12.74 5.96 -12.05
C MET A 278 -11.98 5.12 -13.07
N LEU A 279 -10.69 4.84 -12.83
CA LEU A 279 -9.87 3.98 -13.70
C LEU A 279 -10.45 2.57 -13.79
N ARG A 280 -10.76 1.95 -12.64
CA ARG A 280 -11.37 0.61 -12.58
C ARG A 280 -12.72 0.55 -13.29
N GLU A 281 -13.54 1.60 -13.15
CA GLU A 281 -14.84 1.70 -13.81
C GLU A 281 -14.71 1.85 -15.33
N ALA A 282 -13.69 2.56 -15.80
CA ALA A 282 -13.47 2.83 -17.23
C ALA A 282 -12.68 1.72 -17.96
N GLN A 283 -11.83 0.97 -17.27
CA GLN A 283 -10.84 0.06 -17.88
C GLN A 283 -11.03 -1.38 -17.38
N ARG A 284 -11.78 -2.20 -18.12
CA ARG A 284 -12.04 -3.60 -17.74
C ARG A 284 -10.83 -4.53 -17.89
N THR A 285 -9.85 -4.15 -18.70
CA THR A 285 -8.59 -4.90 -18.90
C THR A 285 -7.48 -4.45 -17.96
N LEU A 286 -7.81 -3.65 -16.94
CA LEU A 286 -6.87 -3.16 -15.93
C LEU A 286 -7.25 -3.72 -14.55
N ALA A 287 -6.36 -4.53 -13.99
CA ALA A 287 -6.44 -4.90 -12.58
C ALA A 287 -5.79 -3.80 -11.73
N VAL A 288 -6.57 -3.15 -10.88
CA VAL A 288 -6.04 -2.21 -9.88
C VAL A 288 -5.83 -3.03 -8.61
N VAL A 289 -4.59 -3.22 -8.17
CA VAL A 289 -4.23 -4.21 -7.13
C VAL A 289 -3.72 -3.48 -5.89
N PRO A 290 -4.55 -3.38 -4.83
CA PRO A 290 -4.12 -2.93 -3.50
C PRO A 290 -3.13 -3.91 -2.85
N ALA A 291 -2.29 -3.42 -1.93
CA ALA A 291 -1.37 -4.28 -1.19
C ALA A 291 -2.10 -5.25 -0.24
N HIS A 292 -3.09 -4.78 0.51
CA HIS A 292 -3.63 -5.53 1.65
C HIS A 292 -5.02 -6.14 1.46
N ASP A 293 -5.45 -6.34 0.21
CA ASP A 293 -6.72 -7.03 -0.09
C ASP A 293 -6.46 -8.47 -0.53
N ASP A 294 -6.96 -9.46 0.20
CA ASP A 294 -6.85 -10.85 -0.27
C ASP A 294 -7.99 -11.24 -1.22
N LEU A 295 -9.24 -10.92 -0.83
CA LEU A 295 -10.44 -11.42 -1.51
C LEU A 295 -10.52 -10.93 -2.96
N THR A 296 -10.23 -9.65 -3.20
CA THR A 296 -10.29 -9.10 -4.55
C THR A 296 -9.09 -9.51 -5.37
N VAL A 297 -7.93 -9.67 -4.75
CA VAL A 297 -6.74 -10.09 -5.49
C VAL A 297 -6.84 -11.55 -5.92
N GLN A 298 -7.50 -12.41 -5.13
CA GLN A 298 -7.88 -13.76 -5.57
C GLN A 298 -8.83 -13.76 -6.78
N SER A 299 -9.68 -12.75 -6.98
CA SER A 299 -10.45 -12.66 -8.23
C SER A 299 -9.57 -12.33 -9.42
N TYR A 300 -8.56 -11.46 -9.26
CA TYR A 300 -7.59 -11.20 -10.31
C TYR A 300 -6.74 -12.41 -10.68
N VAL A 301 -6.45 -13.29 -9.72
CA VAL A 301 -5.83 -14.60 -10.00
C VAL A 301 -6.75 -15.46 -10.86
N ARG A 302 -8.02 -15.60 -10.47
CA ARG A 302 -9.01 -16.40 -11.25
C ARG A 302 -9.22 -15.85 -12.66
N ASP A 303 -9.18 -14.53 -12.82
CA ASP A 303 -9.37 -13.83 -14.09
C ASP A 303 -8.06 -13.75 -14.92
N GLY A 304 -6.97 -14.36 -14.44
CA GLY A 304 -5.70 -14.48 -15.17
C GLY A 304 -4.82 -13.24 -15.19
N PHE A 305 -5.18 -12.18 -14.43
CA PHE A 305 -4.33 -10.99 -14.30
C PHE A 305 -3.11 -11.23 -13.42
N LEU A 306 -3.22 -12.14 -12.47
CA LEU A 306 -2.18 -12.50 -11.52
C LEU A 306 -2.00 -14.01 -11.45
N HIS A 307 -0.82 -14.45 -11.04
CA HIS A 307 -0.53 -15.83 -10.68
C HIS A 307 -0.47 -15.97 -9.15
N ASP A 308 -0.98 -17.09 -8.63
CA ASP A 308 -0.90 -17.40 -7.20
C ASP A 308 0.50 -17.94 -6.88
N GLY A 309 1.27 -17.17 -6.13
CA GLY A 309 2.68 -17.38 -5.91
C GLY A 309 3.58 -16.91 -7.05
N PHE A 310 4.88 -17.05 -6.83
CA PHE A 310 5.90 -16.70 -7.81
C PHE A 310 6.08 -17.85 -8.81
N VAL A 311 6.47 -17.48 -10.02
CA VAL A 311 6.80 -18.44 -11.08
C VAL A 311 8.30 -18.70 -11.10
N GLU A 312 8.67 -19.93 -11.43
CA GLU A 312 10.06 -20.26 -11.73
C GLU A 312 10.47 -19.57 -13.03
N VAL A 313 11.55 -18.80 -12.95
CA VAL A 313 12.20 -18.20 -14.11
C VAL A 313 13.58 -18.80 -14.22
N SER A 314 13.79 -19.63 -15.23
CA SER A 314 15.11 -20.17 -15.51
C SER A 314 15.95 -19.08 -16.18
N ALA A 315 16.99 -18.62 -15.50
CA ALA A 315 18.03 -17.86 -16.19
C ALA A 315 18.58 -18.76 -17.31
N THR A 316 18.51 -18.29 -18.55
CA THR A 316 19.17 -19.03 -19.64
C THR A 316 20.67 -18.99 -19.32
N PRO A 317 21.36 -20.14 -19.23
CA PRO A 317 22.76 -20.21 -18.82
C PRO A 317 23.73 -19.41 -19.70
#